data_AF-A0A398A1P6-F1
#
_entry.id   AF-A0A398A1P6-F1
#
_cell.length_a   1.000
_cell.length_b   1.000
_cell.length_c   1.000
_cell.angle_alpha   90.00
_cell.angle_beta   90.00
_cell.angle_gamma   90.00
#
_symmetry.space_group_name_H-M   'P 1'
#
loop_
_entity.id
_entity.type
_entity.pdbx_description
1 polymer ?
#
loop_
_entity_poly.entity_id
_entity_poly.type
_entity_poly.pdbx_seq_one_letter_code
_entity_poly.pdbx_strand_id
1 'polypeptide(L)'
;MKDPSKFPLVLIISFGFCVVFYIAVAVCGYSMFGEAIQSQFTLSMPQQFTSSKIAVWTAVITPMTKYALTLTPIVLSLEELMPSSEKMRSNGVSMFLRTILVLSTLVVALAFPFFAIMGALMGSFLSMLLAFILPCLCYLSILRGRLSKIQMGVCVLIIIAGIVSGCCGTYSAIGKLVGERS
;
A
#
# COMPACT_ATOMS: atom_id res chain seq x y z
N MET A 1 -24.14 1.09 3.27
CA MET A 1 -24.52 0.38 4.51
C MET A 1 -25.90 0.83 4.93
N LYS A 2 -26.74 -0.08 5.43
CA LYS A 2 -28.15 0.21 5.79
C LYS A 2 -28.30 0.97 7.12
N ASP A 3 -27.40 0.73 8.08
CA ASP A 3 -27.36 1.42 9.39
C ASP A 3 -25.99 2.07 9.63
N PRO A 4 -25.85 3.41 9.63
CA PRO A 4 -24.57 4.09 9.83
C PRO A 4 -24.08 4.05 11.29
N SER A 5 -24.95 3.85 12.27
CA SER A 5 -24.60 3.79 13.70
C SER A 5 -23.79 2.53 14.07
N LYS A 6 -23.92 1.45 13.29
CA LYS A 6 -23.18 0.20 13.49
C LYS A 6 -21.79 0.21 12.85
N PHE A 7 -21.46 1.25 12.08
CA PHE A 7 -20.19 1.38 11.39
C PHE A 7 -18.95 1.22 12.29
N PRO A 8 -18.82 1.90 13.44
CA PRO A 8 -17.66 1.74 14.31
C PRO A 8 -17.53 0.32 14.87
N LEU A 9 -18.65 -0.33 15.19
CA LEU A 9 -18.65 -1.70 15.71
C LEU A 9 -18.21 -2.70 14.64
N VAL A 10 -18.71 -2.56 13.41
CA VAL A 10 -18.28 -3.40 12.27
C VAL A 10 -16.80 -3.20 11.97
N LEU A 11 -16.30 -1.95 12.04
CA LEU A 11 -14.87 -1.65 11.86
C LEU A 11 -14.02 -2.32 12.94
N ILE A 12 -14.39 -2.21 14.22
CA ILE A 12 -13.62 -2.80 15.32
C ILE A 12 -13.58 -4.32 15.18
N ILE A 13 -14.71 -4.96 14.87
CA ILE A 13 -14.78 -6.41 14.70
C ILE A 13 -13.94 -6.84 13.49
N SER A 14 -14.04 -6.15 12.35
CA SER A 14 -13.31 -6.52 11.15
C SER A 14 -11.80 -6.33 11.30
N PHE A 15 -11.35 -5.20 11.85
CA PHE A 15 -9.93 -4.98 12.13
C PHE A 15 -9.40 -5.96 13.18
N GLY A 16 -10.16 -6.21 14.25
CA GLY A 16 -9.78 -7.19 15.27
C GLY A 16 -9.61 -8.59 14.67
N PHE A 17 -10.55 -9.02 13.84
CA PHE A 17 -10.45 -10.30 13.13
C PHE A 17 -9.22 -10.36 12.20
N CYS A 18 -8.97 -9.31 11.41
CA CYS A 18 -7.79 -9.23 10.54
C CYS A 18 -6.48 -9.32 11.33
N VAL A 19 -6.38 -8.63 12.47
CA VAL A 19 -5.18 -8.66 13.33
C VAL A 19 -4.93 -10.07 13.86
N VAL A 20 -5.95 -10.73 14.41
CA VAL A 20 -5.83 -12.11 14.90
C VAL A 20 -5.40 -13.05 13.77
N PHE A 21 -6.01 -12.92 12.60
CA PHE A 21 -5.67 -13.74 11.44
C PHE A 21 -4.23 -13.51 10.97
N TYR A 22 -3.77 -12.26 10.89
CA TYR A 22 -2.39 -11.94 10.51
C TYR A 22 -1.37 -12.45 11.53
N ILE A 23 -1.66 -12.37 12.83
CA ILE A 23 -0.79 -12.93 13.87
C ILE A 23 -0.73 -14.45 13.72
N ALA A 24 -1.86 -15.13 13.53
CA ALA A 24 -1.90 -16.57 13.33
C ALA A 24 -1.06 -17.00 12.12
N VAL A 25 -1.21 -16.31 10.98
CA VAL A 25 -0.40 -16.56 9.77
C VAL A 25 1.08 -16.29 10.03
N ALA A 26 1.43 -15.23 10.75
CA ALA A 26 2.82 -14.91 11.08
C ALA A 26 3.47 -15.98 11.98
N VAL A 27 2.76 -16.44 13.02
CA VAL A 27 3.25 -17.50 13.94
C VAL A 27 3.41 -18.83 13.20
N CYS A 28 2.43 -19.21 12.38
CA CYS A 28 2.52 -20.42 11.56
C CYS A 28 3.66 -20.33 10.53
N GLY A 29 3.78 -19.19 9.83
CA GLY A 29 4.83 -18.95 8.84
C GLY A 29 6.23 -18.98 9.45
N TYR A 30 6.41 -18.38 10.64
CA TYR A 30 7.68 -18.41 11.36
C TYR A 30 8.03 -19.83 11.82
N SER A 31 7.06 -20.56 12.38
CA SER A 31 7.25 -21.96 12.79
C SER A 31 7.61 -22.89 11.62
N MET A 32 7.14 -22.58 10.41
CA MET A 32 7.33 -23.45 9.23
C MET A 32 8.66 -23.20 8.49
N PHE A 33 9.17 -21.97 8.46
CA PHE A 33 10.40 -21.61 7.73
C PHE A 33 11.58 -21.23 8.63
N GLY A 34 11.36 -21.04 9.94
CA GLY A 34 12.41 -20.71 10.90
C GLY A 34 13.19 -19.44 10.51
N GLU A 35 14.52 -19.48 10.63
CA GLU A 35 15.40 -18.37 10.25
C GLU A 35 15.58 -18.20 8.72
N ALA A 36 15.03 -19.10 7.88
CA ALA A 36 15.15 -19.05 6.42
C ALA A 36 14.02 -18.29 5.71
N ILE A 37 13.29 -17.42 6.43
CA ILE A 37 12.21 -16.59 5.88
C ILE A 37 12.80 -15.53 4.96
N GLN A 38 12.61 -15.70 3.66
CA GLN A 38 12.92 -14.69 2.66
C GLN A 38 11.86 -13.58 2.66
N SER A 39 12.16 -12.45 2.02
CA SER A 39 11.25 -11.29 1.89
C SER A 39 9.88 -11.59 1.26
N GLN A 40 9.71 -12.80 0.70
CA GLN A 40 8.51 -13.24 0.04
C GLN A 40 8.24 -14.71 0.41
N PHE A 41 7.11 -14.98 1.07
CA PHE A 41 6.69 -16.32 1.52
C PHE A 41 6.71 -17.38 0.41
N THR A 42 6.49 -16.96 -0.85
CA THR A 42 6.46 -17.84 -2.02
C THR A 42 7.85 -18.32 -2.46
N LEU A 43 8.92 -17.56 -2.17
CA LEU A 43 10.28 -17.91 -2.60
C LEU A 43 10.94 -18.97 -1.69
N SER A 44 10.50 -19.08 -0.43
CA SER A 44 10.98 -20.08 0.54
C SER A 44 10.23 -21.43 0.44
N MET A 45 9.18 -21.54 -0.39
CA MET A 45 8.29 -22.72 -0.40
C MET A 45 8.86 -23.86 -1.28
N PRO A 46 9.03 -25.10 -0.76
CA PRO A 46 9.62 -26.20 -1.51
C PRO A 46 8.72 -26.63 -2.69
N GLN A 47 9.25 -26.52 -3.91
CA GLN A 47 8.56 -26.72 -5.19
C GLN A 47 8.11 -28.17 -5.48
N GLN A 48 8.40 -29.11 -4.57
CA GLN A 48 8.22 -30.56 -4.75
C GLN A 48 6.73 -31.00 -4.67
N PHE A 49 5.87 -30.22 -4.02
CA PHE A 49 4.48 -30.61 -3.72
C PHE A 49 3.45 -29.84 -4.59
N THR A 50 2.41 -30.54 -5.05
CA THR A 50 1.31 -29.99 -5.87
C THR A 50 0.59 -28.82 -5.18
N SER A 51 0.45 -28.84 -3.86
CA SER A 51 -0.12 -27.74 -3.08
C SER A 51 0.72 -26.46 -3.16
N SER A 52 2.05 -26.60 -3.21
CA SER A 52 2.98 -25.46 -3.37
C SER A 52 2.83 -24.82 -4.75
N LYS A 53 2.63 -25.63 -5.79
CA LYS A 53 2.41 -25.13 -7.15
C LYS A 53 1.13 -24.29 -7.25
N ILE A 54 0.04 -24.75 -6.64
CA ILE A 54 -1.23 -24.01 -6.61
C ILE A 54 -1.09 -22.70 -5.81
N ALA A 55 -0.38 -22.73 -4.67
CA ALA A 55 -0.11 -21.54 -3.86
C ALA A 55 0.71 -20.49 -4.64
N VAL A 56 1.75 -20.91 -5.37
CA VAL A 56 2.56 -20.03 -6.23
C VAL A 56 1.70 -19.40 -7.32
N TRP A 57 0.90 -20.20 -8.04
CA TRP A 57 0.00 -19.66 -9.07
C TRP A 57 -1.01 -18.66 -8.51
N THR A 58 -1.57 -18.94 -7.33
CA THR A 58 -2.51 -18.03 -6.65
C THR A 58 -1.83 -16.72 -6.21
N ALA A 59 -0.59 -16.81 -5.73
CA ALA A 59 0.21 -15.65 -5.34
C ALA A 59 0.59 -14.76 -6.54
N VAL A 60 0.65 -15.30 -7.76
CA VAL A 60 0.87 -14.53 -9.00
C VAL A 60 -0.44 -13.93 -9.51
N ILE A 61 -1.55 -14.68 -9.48
CA ILE A 61 -2.85 -14.20 -9.97
C ILE A 61 -3.36 -13.04 -9.11
N THR A 62 -3.19 -13.12 -7.79
CA THR A 62 -3.68 -12.09 -6.86
C THR A 62 -3.19 -10.66 -7.18
N PRO A 63 -1.87 -10.39 -7.33
CA PRO A 63 -1.38 -9.06 -7.70
C PRO A 63 -1.75 -8.69 -9.13
N MET A 64 -1.81 -9.64 -10.09
CA MET A 64 -2.24 -9.32 -11.46
C MET A 64 -3.67 -8.78 -11.50
N THR A 65 -4.60 -9.46 -10.81
CA THR A 65 -5.99 -9.01 -10.73
C THR A 65 -6.10 -7.71 -9.95
N LYS A 66 -5.40 -7.59 -8.81
CA LYS A 66 -5.39 -6.34 -8.02
C LYS A 66 -4.87 -5.17 -8.86
N TYR A 67 -3.79 -5.35 -9.61
CA TYR A 67 -3.21 -4.33 -10.47
C TYR A 67 -4.21 -3.83 -11.51
N ALA A 68 -4.90 -4.75 -12.21
CA ALA A 68 -5.92 -4.39 -13.19
C ALA A 68 -7.08 -3.58 -12.56
N LEU A 69 -7.55 -4.01 -11.39
CA LEU A 69 -8.61 -3.33 -10.64
C LEU A 69 -8.18 -1.95 -10.15
N THR A 70 -6.93 -1.76 -9.71
CA THR A 70 -6.41 -0.47 -9.24
C THR A 70 -6.07 0.49 -10.37
N LEU A 71 -5.59 -0.02 -11.52
CA LEU A 71 -5.22 0.83 -12.66
C LEU A 71 -6.44 1.52 -13.27
N THR A 72 -7.58 0.83 -13.28
CA THR A 72 -8.83 1.33 -13.89
C THR A 72 -9.27 2.68 -13.32
N PRO A 73 -9.49 2.85 -12.00
CA PRO A 73 -9.86 4.15 -11.43
C PRO A 73 -8.75 5.19 -11.56
N ILE A 74 -7.47 4.80 -11.52
CA ILE A 74 -6.35 5.75 -11.71
C ILE A 74 -6.41 6.39 -13.09
N VAL A 75 -6.62 5.59 -14.14
CA VAL A 75 -6.74 6.09 -15.51
C VAL A 75 -7.94 7.01 -15.64
N LEU A 76 -9.08 6.63 -15.07
CA LEU A 76 -10.29 7.46 -15.10
C LEU A 76 -10.07 8.81 -14.39
N SER A 77 -9.44 8.82 -13.22
CA SER A 77 -9.10 10.07 -12.50
C SER A 77 -8.11 10.94 -13.28
N LEU A 78 -7.14 10.35 -13.98
CA LEU A 78 -6.22 11.10 -14.84
C LEU A 78 -6.91 11.66 -16.09
N GLU A 79 -7.85 10.91 -16.66
CA GLU A 79 -8.69 11.37 -17.78
C GLU A 79 -9.60 12.54 -17.37
N GLU A 80 -10.17 12.50 -16.17
CA GLU A 80 -10.99 13.59 -15.63
C GLU A 80 -10.18 14.87 -15.33
N LEU A 81 -8.92 14.74 -14.92
CA LEU A 81 -8.04 15.88 -14.65
C LEU A 81 -7.53 16.54 -15.93
N MET A 82 -7.58 15.87 -17.08
CA MET A 82 -7.20 16.46 -18.37
C MET A 82 -8.34 17.37 -18.89
N PRO A 83 -8.00 18.56 -19.41
CA PRO A 83 -9.00 19.53 -19.85
C PRO A 83 -9.91 18.96 -20.95
N SER A 84 -11.19 19.29 -20.85
CA SER A 84 -12.32 18.84 -21.67
C SER A 84 -12.20 19.06 -23.19
N SER A 85 -11.12 19.68 -23.67
CA SER A 85 -10.85 19.89 -25.10
C SER A 85 -10.48 18.60 -25.83
N GLU A 86 -9.99 17.57 -25.14
CA GLU A 86 -9.59 16.27 -25.71
C GLU A 86 -10.72 15.21 -25.67
N LYS A 87 -11.97 15.61 -25.40
CA LYS A 87 -13.12 14.69 -25.33
C LYS A 87 -13.42 13.95 -26.65
N MET A 88 -12.85 14.38 -27.78
CA MET A 88 -13.12 13.83 -29.11
C MET A 88 -12.15 12.74 -29.58
N ARG A 89 -11.19 12.29 -28.72
CA ARG A 89 -10.25 11.19 -29.04
C ARG A 89 -10.40 9.99 -28.07
N SER A 90 -11.66 9.60 -27.88
CA SER A 90 -12.24 8.75 -26.82
C SER A 90 -11.80 7.28 -26.72
N ASN A 91 -10.61 6.89 -27.20
CA ASN A 91 -10.05 5.55 -26.92
C ASN A 91 -8.52 5.54 -27.00
N GLY A 92 -7.95 6.33 -27.92
CA GLY A 92 -6.49 6.40 -28.11
C GLY A 92 -5.76 7.03 -26.91
N VAL A 93 -6.32 8.08 -26.31
CA VAL A 93 -5.72 8.75 -25.14
C VAL A 93 -5.76 7.83 -23.92
N SER A 94 -6.88 7.14 -23.68
CA SER A 94 -7.02 6.16 -22.61
C SER A 94 -6.02 5.01 -22.72
N MET A 95 -5.91 4.45 -23.93
CA MET A 95 -4.97 3.37 -24.22
C MET A 95 -3.52 3.84 -24.08
N PHE A 96 -3.21 5.07 -24.50
CA PHE A 96 -1.88 5.68 -24.33
C PHE A 96 -1.52 5.87 -22.86
N LEU A 97 -2.43 6.41 -22.03
CA LEU A 97 -2.23 6.55 -20.59
C LEU A 97 -2.02 5.21 -19.89
N ARG A 98 -2.85 4.20 -20.21
CA ARG A 98 -2.68 2.83 -19.70
C ARG A 98 -1.32 2.26 -20.06
N THR A 99 -0.89 2.44 -21.30
CA THR A 99 0.39 1.93 -21.79
C THR A 99 1.56 2.61 -21.07
N ILE A 100 1.51 3.93 -20.88
CA ILE A 100 2.52 4.68 -20.14
C ILE A 100 2.59 4.22 -18.68
N LEU A 101 1.46 4.05 -18.00
CA LEU A 101 1.42 3.60 -16.61
C LEU A 101 1.96 2.19 -16.43
N VAL A 102 1.64 1.28 -17.35
CA VAL A 102 2.18 -0.08 -17.34
C VAL A 102 3.68 -0.06 -17.62
N LEU A 103 4.13 0.74 -18.59
CA LEU A 103 5.54 0.87 -18.94
C LEU A 103 6.35 1.47 -17.79
N SER A 104 5.86 2.52 -17.14
CA SER A 104 6.53 3.13 -15.99
C SER A 104 6.63 2.16 -14.82
N THR A 105 5.57 1.41 -14.54
CA THR A 105 5.57 0.35 -13.50
C THR A 105 6.59 -0.74 -13.84
N LEU A 106 6.68 -1.15 -15.12
CA LEU A 106 7.66 -2.12 -15.58
C LEU A 106 9.09 -1.62 -15.39
N VAL A 107 9.37 -0.37 -15.75
CA VAL A 107 10.69 0.25 -15.56
C VAL A 107 11.07 0.27 -14.08
N VAL A 108 10.15 0.65 -13.19
CA VAL A 108 10.39 0.63 -11.73
C VAL A 108 10.65 -0.78 -11.22
N ALA A 109 9.87 -1.77 -11.67
CA ALA A 109 10.06 -3.16 -11.29
C ALA A 109 11.42 -3.72 -11.74
N LEU A 110 11.91 -3.33 -12.92
CA LEU A 110 13.23 -3.72 -13.43
C LEU A 110 14.38 -2.98 -12.72
N ALA A 111 14.17 -1.73 -12.30
CA ALA A 111 15.17 -0.93 -11.61
C ALA A 111 15.36 -1.35 -10.13
N PHE A 112 14.30 -1.85 -9.48
CA PHE A 112 14.31 -2.18 -8.05
C PHE A 112 13.78 -3.61 -7.80
N PRO A 113 14.64 -4.65 -7.89
CA PRO A 113 14.23 -6.05 -7.67
C PRO A 113 13.97 -6.39 -6.19
N PHE A 114 14.16 -5.44 -5.26
CA PHE A 114 14.03 -5.65 -3.81
C PHE A 114 12.60 -5.36 -3.31
N PHE A 115 11.74 -6.38 -3.35
CA PHE A 115 10.35 -6.28 -2.92
C PHE A 115 10.18 -5.81 -1.46
N ALA A 116 11.02 -6.29 -0.54
CA ALA A 116 10.96 -5.89 0.87
C ALA A 116 11.27 -4.41 1.11
N ILE A 117 12.28 -3.87 0.42
CA ILE A 117 12.68 -2.46 0.57
C ILE A 117 11.59 -1.55 0.01
N MET A 118 11.04 -1.88 -1.16
CA MET A 118 9.93 -1.14 -1.76
C MET A 118 8.66 -1.22 -0.90
N GLY A 119 8.31 -2.40 -0.39
CA GLY A 119 7.19 -2.59 0.52
C GLY A 119 7.35 -1.81 1.83
N ALA A 120 8.56 -1.78 2.40
CA ALA A 120 8.87 -0.99 3.59
C ALA A 120 8.79 0.51 3.33
N LEU A 121 9.26 0.99 2.16
CA LEU A 121 9.15 2.40 1.77
C LEU A 121 7.69 2.81 1.53
N MET A 122 6.93 2.03 0.77
CA MET A 122 5.51 2.27 0.54
C MET A 122 4.72 2.23 1.86
N GLY A 123 5.01 1.25 2.72
CA GLY A 123 4.38 1.12 4.03
C GLY A 123 4.73 2.26 4.99
N SER A 124 5.98 2.69 5.06
CA SER A 124 6.41 3.75 5.99
C SER A 124 6.07 5.15 5.49
N PHE A 125 6.19 5.44 4.19
CA PHE A 125 5.95 6.77 3.67
C PHE A 125 4.49 6.97 3.26
N LEU A 126 3.98 6.16 2.31
CA LEU A 126 2.62 6.35 1.77
C LEU A 126 1.56 6.03 2.82
N SER A 127 1.73 4.98 3.63
CA SER A 127 0.75 4.68 4.69
C SER A 127 0.73 5.79 5.76
N MET A 128 1.89 6.31 6.17
CA MET A 128 1.92 7.40 7.16
C MET A 128 1.28 8.68 6.62
N LEU A 129 1.52 9.01 5.34
CA LEU A 129 0.87 10.13 4.68
C LEU A 129 -0.64 9.96 4.58
N LEU A 130 -1.11 8.83 4.07
CA LEU A 130 -2.52 8.63 3.75
C LEU A 130 -3.36 8.21 4.97
N ALA A 131 -2.84 7.37 5.86
CA ALA A 131 -3.60 6.82 6.98
C ALA A 131 -3.52 7.68 8.24
N PHE A 132 -2.48 8.49 8.42
CA PHE A 132 -2.32 9.34 9.60
C PHE A 132 -2.38 10.82 9.27
N ILE A 133 -1.54 11.30 8.33
CA ILE A 133 -1.41 12.75 8.07
C ILE A 133 -2.66 13.29 7.37
N LEU A 134 -3.14 12.65 6.30
CA LEU A 134 -4.31 13.10 5.53
C LEU A 134 -5.59 13.20 6.37
N PRO A 135 -6.03 12.18 7.15
CA PRO A 135 -7.22 12.32 7.98
C PRO A 135 -7.06 13.37 9.08
N CYS A 136 -5.85 13.52 9.67
CA CYS A 136 -5.58 14.60 10.64
C CYS A 136 -5.67 15.99 10.00
N LEU A 137 -5.12 16.17 8.79
CA LEU A 137 -5.19 17.42 8.04
C LEU A 137 -6.63 17.75 7.64
N CYS A 138 -7.40 16.77 7.17
CA CYS A 138 -8.82 16.95 6.87
C CYS A 138 -9.63 17.30 8.14
N TYR A 139 -9.39 16.60 9.25
CA TYR A 139 -10.05 16.85 10.53
C TYR A 139 -9.77 18.28 11.04
N LEU A 140 -8.50 18.70 10.99
CA LEU A 140 -8.08 20.05 11.38
C LEU A 140 -8.62 21.12 10.42
N SER A 141 -8.66 20.84 9.11
CA SER A 141 -9.15 21.78 8.10
C SER A 141 -10.65 22.01 8.19
N ILE A 142 -11.43 20.95 8.44
CA ILE A 142 -12.89 21.02 8.54
C ILE A 142 -13.33 21.60 9.90
N LEU A 143 -12.68 21.25 11.01
CA LEU A 143 -13.05 21.69 12.36
C LEU A 143 -12.17 22.82 12.91
N ARG A 144 -11.47 23.57 12.05
CA ARG A 144 -10.43 24.58 12.39
C ARG A 144 -10.80 25.59 13.48
N GLY A 145 -12.09 25.79 13.77
CA GLY A 145 -12.60 26.69 14.82
C GLY A 145 -13.34 26.05 16.01
N ARG A 146 -13.55 24.73 16.05
CA ARG A 146 -14.32 24.05 17.13
C ARG A 146 -13.52 23.01 17.93
N LEU A 147 -12.21 22.93 17.68
CA LEU A 147 -11.38 21.88 18.27
C LEU A 147 -10.87 22.27 19.65
N SER A 148 -10.92 21.30 20.57
CA SER A 148 -10.24 21.41 21.86
C SER A 148 -8.73 21.47 21.66
N LYS A 149 -8.03 22.27 22.46
CA LYS A 149 -6.56 22.38 22.43
C LYS A 149 -5.87 21.01 22.58
N ILE A 150 -6.49 20.08 23.31
CA ILE A 150 -6.00 18.70 23.49
C ILE A 150 -6.11 17.91 22.19
N GLN A 151 -7.25 17.96 21.49
CA GLN A 151 -7.45 17.27 20.21
C GLN A 151 -6.48 17.79 19.15
N MET A 152 -6.28 19.11 19.12
CA MET A 152 -5.30 19.74 18.24
C MET A 152 -3.87 19.27 18.54
N GLY A 153 -3.50 19.20 19.82
CA GLY A 153 -2.20 18.67 20.25
C GLY A 153 -1.97 17.21 19.81
N VAL A 154 -2.98 16.35 19.96
CA VAL A 154 -2.90 14.94 19.54
C VAL A 154 -2.73 14.82 18.01
N CYS A 155 -3.49 15.58 17.21
CA CYS A 155 -3.33 15.58 15.75
C CYS A 155 -1.94 16.05 15.31
N VAL A 156 -1.41 17.11 15.92
CA VAL A 156 -0.07 17.62 15.62
C VAL A 156 1.00 16.58 15.98
N LEU A 157 0.85 15.92 17.14
CA LEU A 157 1.78 14.86 17.55
C LEU A 157 1.79 13.68 16.56
N ILE A 158 0.61 13.26 16.08
CA ILE A 158 0.49 12.20 15.07
C ILE A 158 1.19 12.61 13.75
N ILE A 159 1.02 13.87 13.32
CA ILE A 159 1.68 14.38 12.11
C ILE A 159 3.21 14.36 12.28
N ILE A 160 3.73 14.82 13.42
CA ILE A 160 5.16 14.82 13.69
C ILE A 160 5.70 13.38 13.71
N ALA A 161 5.03 12.46 14.39
CA ALA A 161 5.42 11.04 14.43
C ALA A 161 5.42 10.40 13.02
N GLY A 162 4.42 10.73 12.19
CA GLY A 162 4.34 10.29 10.80
C GLY A 162 5.49 10.82 9.94
N ILE A 163 5.87 12.09 10.10
CA ILE A 163 7.01 12.69 9.39
C ILE A 163 8.32 12.03 9.83
N VAL A 164 8.56 11.88 11.13
CA VAL A 164 9.79 11.27 11.66
C VAL A 164 9.94 9.83 11.17
N SER A 165 8.88 9.02 11.28
CA SER A 165 8.91 7.63 10.82
C SER A 165 9.07 7.51 9.30
N GLY A 166 8.42 8.37 8.51
CA GLY A 166 8.58 8.44 7.06
C GLY A 166 10.01 8.83 6.63
N CYS A 167 10.60 9.83 7.28
CA CYS A 167 11.98 10.23 7.04
C CYS A 167 12.95 9.11 7.40
N CYS A 168 12.89 8.55 8.61
CA CYS A 168 13.75 7.45 9.04
C CYS A 168 13.61 6.22 8.12
N GLY A 169 12.38 5.87 7.72
CA GLY A 169 12.12 4.76 6.79
C GLY A 169 12.75 4.99 5.41
N THR A 170 12.62 6.21 4.88
CA THR A 170 13.21 6.60 3.58
C THR A 170 14.73 6.59 3.62
N TYR A 171 15.34 7.17 4.66
CA TYR A 171 16.79 7.15 4.84
C TYR A 171 17.34 5.71 4.95
N SER A 172 16.67 4.86 5.72
CA SER A 172 17.06 3.45 5.87
C SER A 172 16.95 2.68 4.55
N ALA A 173 15.87 2.89 3.79
CA ALA A 173 15.67 2.26 2.49
C ALA A 173 16.74 2.67 1.47
N ILE A 174 17.04 3.98 1.38
CA ILE A 174 18.09 4.49 0.48
C ILE A 174 19.47 3.98 0.90
N GLY A 175 19.77 3.94 2.19
CA GLY A 175 21.03 3.41 2.71
C GLY A 175 21.26 1.94 2.32
N LYS A 176 20.21 1.10 2.39
CA LYS A 176 20.29 -0.29 1.95
C LYS A 176 20.49 -0.43 0.44
N LEU A 177 19.79 0.38 -0.36
CA LEU A 177 19.94 0.39 -1.82
C LEU A 177 21.34 0.80 -2.30
N VAL A 178 22.04 1.67 -1.55
CA VAL A 178 23.41 2.08 -1.84
C VAL A 178 24.42 1.05 -1.34
N GLY A 179 24.21 0.48 -0.15
CA GLY A 179 25.09 -0.51 0.45
C GLY A 179 25.13 -1.86 -0.27
N GLU A 180 24.01 -2.33 -0.85
CA GLU A 180 23.98 -3.57 -1.65
C GLU A 180 24.57 -3.43 -3.06
N ARG A 181 24.92 -2.22 -3.48
CA ARG A 181 25.49 -1.94 -4.82
C ARG A 181 27.02 -1.83 -4.81
N SER A 182 27.66 -1.96 -3.65
CA SER A 182 29.12 -1.88 -3.44
C SER A 182 29.71 -3.21 -3.00
#